data_AF-A0A402B1C8-F1
#
_entry.id   AF-A0A402B1C8-F1
#
_cell.length_a   1.000
_cell.length_b   1.000
_cell.length_c   1.000
_cell.angle_alpha   90.00
_cell.angle_beta   90.00
_cell.angle_gamma   90.00
#
_symmetry.space_group_name_H-M   'P 1'
#
loop_
_entity.id
_entity.type
_entity.pdbx_description
1 polymer ?
#
loop_
_entity_poly.entity_id
_entity_poly.type
_entity_poly.pdbx_seq_one_letter_code
_entity_poly.pdbx_strand_id
1 'polypeptide(L)'
;MKAVPGRKTDIKDSEWLADLLRHGLLQSSFIPPKPIREFRDLTRYRKSLVAERTQEVNRLQMLLEGANIKLASVVTDVLGKSGRAMLEALAAGESDAEELAALARGRLRTKIPQLQQALNGLVPPRHRFLVDQILTNIDFLEGAIAYVQQEIEQRLRAHQEEVELLQTIPAVKANAAATIIAEIGTDMSRFPSAKHLASWAGGCPGNKQSAGKRLKNGITKGNPYLRAV
;
A
#
# COMPACT_ATOMS: atom_id res chain seq x y z
N MET A 1 -35.19 20.55 -8.38
CA MET A 1 -35.83 20.94 -7.10
C MET A 1 -34.76 21.37 -6.10
N LYS A 2 -34.90 22.56 -5.52
CA LYS A 2 -34.01 23.07 -4.46
C LYS A 2 -34.35 22.33 -3.17
N ALA A 3 -33.55 21.33 -2.77
CA ALA A 3 -33.79 20.60 -1.53
C ALA A 3 -33.61 21.56 -0.34
N VAL A 4 -34.69 21.76 0.43
CA VAL A 4 -34.67 22.62 1.62
C VAL A 4 -33.84 21.91 2.71
N PRO A 5 -32.89 22.61 3.37
CA PRO A 5 -32.09 22.02 4.44
C PRO A 5 -32.98 21.43 5.55
N GLY A 6 -32.67 20.22 6.03
CA GLY A 6 -33.39 19.56 7.12
C GLY A 6 -34.50 18.56 6.71
N ARG A 7 -34.82 18.41 5.42
CA ARG A 7 -35.82 17.43 4.92
C ARG A 7 -35.23 16.14 4.33
N LYS A 8 -33.90 16.02 4.30
CA LYS A 8 -33.19 14.84 3.80
C LYS A 8 -33.24 13.73 4.85
N THR A 9 -33.94 12.65 4.57
CA THR A 9 -34.00 11.45 5.42
C THR A 9 -33.59 10.24 4.57
N ASP A 10 -32.91 9.25 5.18
CA ASP A 10 -32.46 8.05 4.45
C ASP A 10 -33.62 7.31 3.78
N ILE A 11 -34.82 7.37 4.38
CA ILE A 11 -36.07 6.83 3.80
C ILE A 11 -36.39 7.52 2.47
N LYS A 12 -36.44 8.86 2.43
CA LYS A 12 -36.77 9.62 1.21
C LYS A 12 -35.71 9.46 0.13
N ASP A 13 -34.44 9.39 0.53
CA ASP A 13 -33.34 9.11 -0.40
C ASP A 13 -33.52 7.71 -1.02
N SER A 14 -33.94 6.71 -0.24
CA SER A 14 -34.19 5.35 -0.74
C SER A 14 -35.40 5.26 -1.68
N GLU A 15 -36.50 5.94 -1.36
CA GLU A 15 -37.69 6.06 -2.22
C GLU A 15 -37.33 6.71 -3.55
N TRP A 16 -36.57 7.81 -3.51
CA TRP A 16 -36.11 8.51 -4.71
C TRP A 16 -35.20 7.62 -5.57
N LEU A 17 -34.28 6.87 -4.96
CA LEU A 17 -33.44 5.92 -5.69
C LEU A 17 -34.27 4.79 -6.33
N ALA A 18 -35.31 4.30 -5.66
CA ALA A 18 -36.22 3.29 -6.20
C ALA A 18 -37.00 3.81 -7.42
N ASP A 19 -37.49 5.05 -7.36
CA ASP A 19 -38.15 5.70 -8.51
C ASP A 19 -37.18 5.89 -9.68
N LEU A 20 -35.96 6.38 -9.42
CA LEU A 20 -34.93 6.50 -10.45
C LEU A 20 -34.59 5.14 -11.09
N LEU A 21 -34.52 4.08 -10.28
CA LEU A 21 -34.30 2.72 -10.78
C LEU A 21 -35.45 2.27 -11.68
N ARG A 22 -36.70 2.47 -11.23
CA ARG A 22 -37.91 2.08 -11.98
C ARG A 22 -38.03 2.79 -13.32
N HIS A 23 -37.57 4.03 -13.41
CA HIS A 23 -37.54 4.81 -14.64
C HIS A 23 -36.29 4.60 -15.50
N GLY A 24 -35.36 3.70 -15.10
CA GLY A 24 -34.12 3.45 -15.85
C GLY A 24 -33.14 4.63 -15.86
N LEU A 25 -33.29 5.56 -14.92
CA LEU A 25 -32.47 6.77 -14.80
C LEU A 25 -31.18 6.51 -13.98
N LEU A 26 -31.06 5.35 -13.35
CA LEU A 26 -29.82 4.93 -12.68
C LEU A 26 -28.91 4.18 -13.65
N GLN A 27 -27.67 4.64 -13.76
CA GLN A 27 -26.60 3.84 -14.35
C GLN A 27 -26.03 2.87 -13.31
N SER A 28 -25.98 1.59 -13.66
CA SER A 28 -25.30 0.59 -12.84
C SER A 28 -23.81 0.92 -12.72
N SER A 29 -23.26 0.84 -11.51
CA SER A 29 -21.81 0.88 -11.32
C SER A 29 -21.15 -0.34 -11.95
N PHE A 30 -19.91 -0.18 -12.40
CA PHE A 30 -19.15 -1.28 -13.01
C PHE A 30 -18.88 -2.41 -12.00
N ILE A 31 -19.54 -3.53 -12.33
CA ILE A 31 -19.43 -4.93 -11.91
C ILE A 31 -18.34 -5.80 -12.58
N PRO A 32 -17.08 -5.93 -12.13
CA PRO A 32 -16.17 -6.86 -12.80
C PRO A 32 -16.69 -8.31 -12.73
N PRO A 33 -16.41 -9.12 -13.76
CA PRO A 33 -16.80 -10.52 -13.78
C PRO A 33 -16.13 -11.29 -12.62
N LYS A 34 -16.72 -12.42 -12.21
CA LYS A 34 -16.29 -13.19 -11.05
C LYS A 34 -14.77 -13.49 -11.02
N PRO A 35 -14.12 -13.94 -12.12
CA PRO A 35 -12.67 -14.19 -12.11
C PRO A 35 -11.82 -12.94 -11.79
N ILE A 36 -12.23 -11.77 -12.27
CA ILE A 36 -11.54 -10.50 -12.00
C ILE A 36 -11.74 -10.07 -10.54
N ARG A 37 -12.93 -10.33 -9.96
CA ARG A 37 -13.19 -10.06 -8.54
C ARG A 37 -12.36 -10.95 -7.62
N GLU A 38 -12.23 -12.24 -7.94
CA GLU A 38 -11.36 -13.15 -7.18
C GLU A 38 -9.89 -12.74 -7.29
N PHE A 39 -9.44 -12.29 -8.46
CA PHE A 39 -8.09 -11.78 -8.64
C PHE A 39 -7.82 -10.47 -7.87
N ARG A 40 -8.85 -9.62 -7.78
CA ARG A 40 -8.83 -8.39 -6.97
C ARG A 40 -8.61 -8.67 -5.50
N ASP A 41 -9.24 -9.69 -4.94
CA ASP A 41 -9.08 -10.02 -3.52
C ASP A 41 -7.60 -10.28 -3.18
N LEU A 42 -6.87 -10.95 -4.08
CA LEU A 42 -5.44 -11.23 -3.90
C LEU A 42 -4.57 -9.99 -4.00
N THR A 43 -4.75 -9.17 -5.03
CA THR A 43 -3.95 -7.95 -5.23
C THR A 43 -4.18 -6.95 -4.09
N ARG A 44 -5.41 -6.85 -3.59
CA ARG A 44 -5.75 -6.03 -2.41
C ARG A 44 -5.19 -6.61 -1.13
N TYR A 45 -5.29 -7.92 -0.93
CA TYR A 45 -4.75 -8.57 0.26
C TYR A 45 -3.23 -8.43 0.33
N ARG A 46 -2.51 -8.62 -0.79
CA ARG A 46 -1.07 -8.35 -0.88
C ARG A 46 -0.75 -6.91 -0.46
N LYS A 47 -1.55 -5.93 -0.90
CA LYS A 47 -1.38 -4.52 -0.51
C LYS A 47 -1.56 -4.32 1.00
N SER A 48 -2.53 -4.99 1.62
CA SER A 48 -2.71 -4.96 3.08
C SER A 48 -1.50 -5.55 3.80
N LEU A 49 -0.99 -6.70 3.39
CA LEU A 49 0.20 -7.31 3.96
C LEU A 49 1.44 -6.40 3.86
N VAL A 50 1.64 -5.74 2.72
CA VAL A 50 2.72 -4.76 2.55
C VAL A 50 2.56 -3.57 3.51
N ALA A 51 1.33 -3.11 3.74
CA ALA A 51 1.05 -2.05 4.69
C ALA A 51 1.33 -2.50 6.13
N GLU A 52 0.92 -3.71 6.51
CA GLU A 52 1.22 -4.32 7.82
C GLU A 52 2.74 -4.46 8.02
N ARG A 53 3.47 -4.96 7.02
CA ARG A 53 4.94 -5.05 7.07
C ARG A 53 5.56 -3.68 7.30
N THR A 54 5.06 -2.65 6.62
CA THR A 54 5.51 -1.26 6.80
C THR A 54 5.24 -0.76 8.22
N GLN A 55 4.10 -1.11 8.81
CA GLN A 55 3.78 -0.75 10.19
C GLN A 55 4.74 -1.42 11.18
N GLU A 56 5.12 -2.68 10.98
CA GLU A 56 6.10 -3.36 11.82
C GLU A 56 7.50 -2.75 11.69
N VAL A 57 7.93 -2.35 10.48
CA VAL A 57 9.19 -1.60 10.31
C VAL A 57 9.16 -0.26 11.06
N ASN A 58 8.05 0.46 10.98
CA ASN A 58 7.91 1.73 11.71
C ASN A 58 7.92 1.50 13.23
N ARG A 59 7.31 0.42 13.71
CA ARG A 59 7.35 0.02 15.12
C ARG A 59 8.77 -0.29 15.58
N LEU A 60 9.54 -0.99 14.76
CA LEU A 60 10.95 -1.25 15.03
C LEU A 60 11.73 0.07 15.15
N GLN A 61 11.56 0.99 14.19
CA GLN A 61 12.24 2.28 14.23
C GLN A 61 11.86 3.07 15.49
N MET A 62 10.58 3.14 15.84
CA MET A 62 10.14 3.80 17.08
C MET A 62 10.78 3.19 18.33
N LEU A 63 10.89 1.87 18.39
CA LEU A 63 11.53 1.18 19.50
C LEU A 63 13.03 1.53 19.60
N LEU A 64 13.73 1.53 18.47
CA LEU A 64 15.16 1.90 18.41
C LEU A 64 15.36 3.36 18.81
N GLU A 65 14.53 4.26 18.32
CA GLU A 65 14.57 5.68 18.66
C GLU A 65 14.39 5.91 20.17
N GLY A 66 13.47 5.17 20.81
CA GLY A 66 13.26 5.16 22.25
C GLY A 66 14.39 4.51 23.06
N ALA A 67 15.20 3.65 22.42
CA ALA A 67 16.42 3.06 22.98
C ALA A 67 17.66 3.95 22.76
N ASN A 68 17.49 5.16 22.20
CA ASN A 68 18.58 6.04 21.76
C ASN A 68 19.48 5.42 20.66
N ILE A 69 18.95 4.50 19.86
CA ILE A 69 19.61 3.95 18.68
C ILE A 69 19.11 4.70 17.44
N LYS A 70 20.00 5.42 16.76
CA LYS A 70 19.70 6.26 15.58
C LYS A 70 20.14 5.62 14.27
N LEU A 71 20.00 4.31 14.14
CA LEU A 71 20.53 3.54 13.00
C LEU A 71 20.04 4.07 11.64
N ALA A 72 18.76 4.47 11.56
CA ALA A 72 18.15 5.03 10.34
C ALA A 72 18.79 6.35 9.85
N SER A 73 19.56 7.04 10.69
CA SER A 73 20.31 8.23 10.27
C SER A 73 21.58 7.91 9.47
N VAL A 74 22.09 6.68 9.59
CA VAL A 74 23.36 6.25 8.99
C VAL A 74 23.14 5.33 7.79
N VAL A 75 22.18 4.41 7.92
CA VAL A 75 21.85 3.41 6.91
C VAL A 75 20.67 3.83 6.05
N THR A 76 20.74 3.56 4.75
CA THR A 76 19.63 3.83 3.82
C THR A 76 18.45 2.87 4.03
N ASP A 77 18.75 1.62 4.38
CA ASP A 77 17.76 0.59 4.68
C ASP A 77 18.14 -0.12 5.99
N VAL A 78 17.30 0.04 7.00
CA VAL A 78 17.48 -0.54 8.35
C VAL A 78 17.36 -2.06 8.32
N LEU A 79 16.60 -2.62 7.39
CA LEU A 79 16.42 -4.07 7.23
C LEU A 79 17.35 -4.66 6.16
N GLY A 80 18.21 -3.84 5.54
CA GLY A 80 19.24 -4.32 4.65
C GLY A 80 20.23 -5.23 5.39
N LYS A 81 21.04 -6.01 4.65
CA LYS A 81 21.92 -7.07 5.20
C LYS A 81 22.71 -6.68 6.46
N SER A 82 23.28 -5.48 6.50
CA SER A 82 24.03 -5.00 7.67
C SER A 82 23.14 -4.57 8.81
N GLY A 83 22.09 -3.78 8.54
CA GLY A 83 21.16 -3.36 9.58
C GLY A 83 20.46 -4.56 10.22
N ARG A 84 20.06 -5.55 9.41
CA ARG A 84 19.50 -6.81 9.88
C ARG A 84 20.44 -7.55 10.82
N ALA A 85 21.70 -7.75 10.41
CA ALA A 85 22.70 -8.42 11.27
C ALA A 85 22.91 -7.69 12.60
N MET A 86 22.94 -6.35 12.58
CA MET A 86 23.04 -5.53 13.80
C MET A 86 21.82 -5.71 14.71
N LEU A 87 20.62 -5.71 14.13
CA LEU A 87 19.37 -5.86 14.88
C LEU A 87 19.22 -7.28 15.47
N GLU A 88 19.65 -8.30 14.75
CA GLU A 88 19.70 -9.68 15.25
C GLU A 88 20.72 -9.83 16.39
N ALA A 89 21.89 -9.22 16.28
CA ALA A 89 22.88 -9.19 17.36
C ALA A 89 22.34 -8.44 18.60
N LEU A 90 21.66 -7.30 18.39
CA LEU A 90 20.95 -6.56 19.45
C LEU A 90 19.89 -7.43 20.14
N ALA A 91 19.09 -8.18 19.37
CA ALA A 91 18.12 -9.13 19.91
C ALA A 91 18.81 -10.25 20.72
N ALA A 92 19.94 -10.76 20.24
CA ALA A 92 20.68 -11.88 20.83
C ALA A 92 21.45 -11.54 22.12
N GLY A 93 21.63 -10.27 22.46
CA GLY A 93 22.34 -9.89 23.69
C GLY A 93 23.51 -8.91 23.50
N GLU A 94 23.88 -8.59 22.26
CA GLU A 94 24.96 -7.63 22.01
C GLU A 94 24.50 -6.19 22.28
N SER A 95 25.36 -5.38 22.88
CA SER A 95 25.13 -3.94 23.09
C SER A 95 26.39 -3.10 22.93
N ASP A 96 27.54 -3.74 22.70
CA ASP A 96 28.74 -3.04 22.33
C ASP A 96 28.59 -2.43 20.94
N ALA A 97 28.70 -1.10 20.87
CA ALA A 97 28.50 -0.35 19.64
C ALA A 97 29.60 -0.63 18.60
N GLU A 98 30.80 -1.03 19.03
CA GLU A 98 31.90 -1.39 18.14
C GLU A 98 31.65 -2.75 17.50
N GLU A 99 31.26 -3.75 18.29
CA GLU A 99 30.91 -5.09 17.81
C GLU A 99 29.74 -5.04 16.83
N LEU A 100 28.68 -4.28 17.17
CA LEU A 100 27.56 -4.09 16.27
C LEU A 100 27.98 -3.37 14.97
N ALA A 101 28.78 -2.30 15.05
CA ALA A 101 29.24 -1.57 13.87
C ALA A 101 30.17 -2.43 12.98
N ALA A 102 30.92 -3.37 13.56
CA ALA A 102 31.79 -4.28 12.83
C ALA A 102 31.03 -5.22 11.86
N LEU A 103 29.75 -5.47 12.13
CA LEU A 103 28.83 -6.22 11.25
C LEU A 103 28.48 -5.47 9.94
N ALA A 104 28.91 -4.22 9.80
CA ALA A 104 28.78 -3.47 8.55
C ALA A 104 29.51 -4.18 7.39
N ARG A 105 28.83 -4.21 6.23
CA ARG A 105 29.29 -4.86 5.00
C ARG A 105 29.42 -3.84 3.86
N GLY A 106 30.35 -4.10 2.95
CA GLY A 106 30.56 -3.30 1.74
C GLY A 106 30.82 -1.82 2.05
N ARG A 107 30.16 -0.92 1.31
CA ARG A 107 30.33 0.54 1.45
C ARG A 107 29.95 1.07 2.83
N LEU A 108 29.12 0.35 3.60
CA LEU A 108 28.72 0.82 4.92
C LEU A 108 29.87 0.78 5.93
N ARG A 109 30.92 -0.01 5.68
CA ARG A 109 32.13 -0.05 6.53
C ARG A 109 32.84 1.30 6.61
N THR A 110 32.74 2.14 5.58
CA THR A 110 33.31 3.50 5.64
C THR A 110 32.60 4.39 6.66
N LYS A 111 31.41 3.98 7.14
CA LYS A 111 30.61 4.70 8.13
C LYS A 111 30.67 4.10 9.54
N ILE A 112 31.64 3.21 9.83
CA ILE A 112 31.77 2.59 11.16
C ILE A 112 31.79 3.62 12.30
N PRO A 113 32.53 4.74 12.22
CA PRO A 113 32.50 5.74 13.29
C PRO A 113 31.10 6.33 13.54
N GLN A 114 30.33 6.59 12.48
CA GLN A 114 28.95 7.07 12.60
C GLN A 114 28.02 5.97 13.12
N LEU A 115 28.26 4.71 12.76
CA LEU A 115 27.49 3.57 13.26
C LEU A 115 27.71 3.37 14.76
N GLN A 116 28.95 3.43 15.24
CA GLN A 116 29.26 3.35 16.67
C GLN A 116 28.50 4.43 17.46
N GLN A 117 28.50 5.67 16.95
CA GLN A 117 27.71 6.76 17.55
C GLN A 117 26.20 6.48 17.52
N ALA A 118 25.67 5.98 16.38
CA ALA A 118 24.26 5.72 16.21
C ALA A 118 23.75 4.48 16.98
N LEU A 119 24.63 3.53 17.28
CA LEU A 119 24.32 2.29 18.00
C LEU A 119 24.58 2.41 19.51
N ASN A 120 25.21 3.51 19.96
CA ASN A 120 25.40 3.80 21.37
C ASN A 120 24.09 4.20 22.06
N GLY A 121 23.35 3.19 22.51
CA GLY A 121 22.05 3.33 23.16
C GLY A 121 21.83 2.32 24.29
N LEU A 122 20.65 2.40 24.91
CA LEU A 122 20.26 1.54 26.03
C LEU A 122 19.23 0.51 25.56
N VAL A 123 19.67 -0.74 25.41
CA VAL A 123 18.83 -1.87 24.98
C VAL A 123 18.67 -2.89 26.11
N PRO A 124 17.84 -2.59 27.12
CA PRO A 124 17.54 -3.54 28.19
C PRO A 124 16.85 -4.79 27.63
N PRO A 125 16.81 -5.91 28.39
CA PRO A 125 16.23 -7.17 27.94
C PRO A 125 14.82 -7.06 27.32
N ARG A 126 13.98 -6.17 27.86
CA ARG A 126 12.64 -5.90 27.30
C ARG A 126 12.67 -5.36 25.86
N HIS A 127 13.64 -4.50 25.51
CA HIS A 127 13.77 -3.97 24.15
C HIS A 127 14.29 -5.05 23.20
N ARG A 128 15.24 -5.88 23.66
CA ARG A 128 15.76 -7.01 22.88
C ARG A 128 14.66 -7.99 22.49
N PHE A 129 13.82 -8.36 23.48
CA PHE A 129 12.65 -9.20 23.24
C PHE A 129 11.70 -8.58 22.20
N LEU A 130 11.41 -7.28 22.32
CA LEU A 130 10.54 -6.60 21.34
C LEU A 130 11.17 -6.52 19.95
N VAL A 131 12.48 -6.26 19.84
CA VAL A 131 13.20 -6.29 18.54
C VAL A 131 13.07 -7.67 17.91
N ASP A 132 13.36 -8.74 18.66
CA ASP A 132 13.22 -10.13 18.21
C ASP A 132 11.81 -10.44 17.67
N GLN A 133 10.77 -10.08 18.42
CA GLN A 133 9.39 -10.33 18.02
C GLN A 133 8.97 -9.51 16.79
N ILE A 134 9.41 -8.26 16.69
CA ILE A 134 9.12 -7.42 15.52
C ILE A 134 9.85 -7.97 14.28
N LEU A 135 11.11 -8.40 14.41
CA LEU A 135 11.85 -9.02 13.30
C LEU A 135 11.17 -10.31 12.83
N THR A 136 10.71 -11.15 13.77
CA THR A 136 9.95 -12.37 13.47
C THR A 136 8.67 -12.07 12.68
N ASN A 137 7.92 -11.04 13.09
CA ASN A 137 6.71 -10.61 12.39
C ASN A 137 7.01 -10.07 10.98
N ILE A 138 8.10 -9.31 10.84
CA ILE A 138 8.55 -8.83 9.52
C ILE A 138 8.85 -10.02 8.60
N ASP A 139 9.57 -11.02 9.07
CA ASP A 139 9.92 -12.21 8.28
C ASP A 139 8.68 -13.00 7.86
N PHE A 140 7.73 -13.19 8.80
CA PHE A 140 6.45 -13.83 8.51
C PHE A 140 5.69 -13.07 7.41
N LEU A 141 5.58 -11.74 7.54
CA LEU A 141 4.88 -10.91 6.57
C LEU A 141 5.58 -10.91 5.21
N GLU A 142 6.92 -10.90 5.17
CA GLU A 142 7.68 -11.02 3.93
C GLU A 142 7.42 -12.37 3.23
N GLY A 143 7.38 -13.46 4.00
CA GLY A 143 7.00 -14.78 3.50
C GLY A 143 5.56 -14.81 2.97
N ALA A 144 4.59 -14.25 3.70
CA ALA A 144 3.20 -14.18 3.29
C ALA A 144 3.01 -13.32 2.02
N ILE A 145 3.72 -12.19 1.92
CA ILE A 145 3.73 -11.34 0.72
C ILE A 145 4.26 -12.14 -0.48
N ALA A 146 5.37 -12.86 -0.32
CA ALA A 146 5.95 -13.67 -1.39
C ALA A 146 5.02 -14.80 -1.83
N TYR A 147 4.34 -15.46 -0.89
CA TYR A 147 3.37 -16.51 -1.18
C TYR A 147 2.19 -15.98 -2.00
N VAL A 148 1.56 -14.88 -1.55
CA VAL A 148 0.46 -14.25 -2.29
C VAL A 148 0.93 -13.71 -3.65
N GLN A 149 2.17 -13.23 -3.74
CA GLN A 149 2.76 -12.77 -4.98
C GLN A 149 2.87 -13.90 -6.02
N GLN A 150 3.31 -15.10 -5.62
CA GLN A 150 3.36 -16.27 -6.52
C GLN A 150 1.96 -16.64 -7.05
N GLU A 151 0.97 -16.59 -6.17
CA GLU A 151 -0.43 -16.89 -6.48
C GLU A 151 -1.05 -15.84 -7.45
N ILE A 152 -0.62 -14.57 -7.33
CA ILE A 152 -0.93 -13.50 -8.28
C ILE A 152 -0.27 -13.77 -9.64
N GLU A 153 1.03 -14.09 -9.65
CA GLU A 153 1.77 -14.37 -10.88
C GLU A 153 1.19 -15.56 -11.65
N GLN A 154 0.74 -16.60 -10.94
CA GLN A 154 0.09 -17.75 -11.56
C GLN A 154 -1.20 -17.36 -12.30
N ARG A 155 -2.03 -16.49 -11.70
CA ARG A 155 -3.26 -16.00 -12.35
C ARG A 155 -2.98 -15.04 -13.51
N LEU A 156 -1.89 -14.28 -13.43
CA LEU A 156 -1.50 -13.35 -14.49
C LEU A 156 -1.07 -14.03 -15.78
N ARG A 157 -0.68 -15.32 -15.75
CA ARG A 157 -0.31 -16.06 -16.97
C ARG A 157 -1.39 -16.04 -18.05
N ALA A 158 -2.66 -15.99 -17.66
CA ALA A 158 -3.79 -15.90 -18.58
C ALA A 158 -3.97 -14.50 -19.21
N HIS A 159 -3.22 -13.50 -18.73
CA HIS A 159 -3.29 -12.09 -19.13
C HIS A 159 -1.91 -11.53 -19.53
N GLN A 160 -1.02 -12.40 -20.02
CA GLN A 160 0.38 -12.04 -20.23
C GLN A 160 0.55 -10.97 -21.32
N GLU A 161 -0.25 -11.05 -22.39
CA GLU A 161 -0.25 -10.04 -23.46
C GLU A 161 -0.64 -8.65 -22.91
N GLU A 162 -1.68 -8.58 -22.08
CA GLU A 162 -2.11 -7.33 -21.46
C GLU A 162 -1.08 -6.79 -20.45
N VAL A 163 -0.40 -7.68 -19.72
CA VAL A 163 0.70 -7.28 -18.83
C VAL A 163 1.85 -6.67 -19.63
N GLU A 164 2.26 -7.28 -20.74
CA GLU A 164 3.33 -6.78 -21.60
C GLU A 164 2.97 -5.42 -22.19
N LEU A 165 1.74 -5.27 -22.69
CA LEU A 165 1.22 -3.98 -23.18
C LEU A 165 1.23 -2.92 -22.07
N LEU A 166 0.77 -3.25 -20.86
CA LEU A 166 0.78 -2.31 -19.74
C LEU A 166 2.21 -1.90 -19.34
N GLN A 167 3.18 -2.81 -19.41
CA GLN A 167 4.58 -2.53 -19.08
C GLN A 167 5.28 -1.65 -20.12
N THR A 168 4.68 -1.41 -21.29
CA THR A 168 5.17 -0.37 -22.21
C THR A 168 5.00 1.05 -21.65
N ILE A 169 4.10 1.23 -20.68
CA ILE A 169 3.89 2.50 -19.99
C ILE A 169 5.05 2.69 -18.98
N PRO A 170 5.79 3.81 -19.04
CA PRO A 170 6.85 4.07 -18.07
C PRO A 170 6.37 3.95 -16.62
N ALA A 171 7.20 3.33 -15.77
CA ALA A 171 6.94 3.03 -14.36
C ALA A 171 5.86 1.96 -14.06
N VAL A 172 5.12 1.46 -15.05
CA VAL A 172 4.20 0.33 -14.85
C VAL A 172 5.00 -0.98 -14.88
N LYS A 173 5.15 -1.61 -13.72
CA LYS A 173 5.78 -2.94 -13.57
C LYS A 173 4.73 -4.03 -13.39
N ALA A 174 5.16 -5.30 -13.34
CA ALA A 174 4.28 -6.46 -13.17
C ALA A 174 3.21 -6.29 -12.07
N ASN A 175 3.60 -5.83 -10.87
CA ASN A 175 2.64 -5.64 -9.76
C ASN A 175 1.63 -4.51 -10.00
N ALA A 176 2.06 -3.45 -10.70
CA ALA A 176 1.19 -2.35 -11.11
C ALA A 176 0.21 -2.82 -12.18
N ALA A 177 0.70 -3.51 -13.21
CA ALA A 177 -0.12 -4.13 -14.25
C ALA A 177 -1.15 -5.12 -13.66
N ALA A 178 -0.73 -5.95 -12.71
CA ALA A 178 -1.60 -6.87 -11.99
C ALA A 178 -2.76 -6.16 -11.28
N THR A 179 -2.44 -5.06 -10.59
CA THR A 179 -3.45 -4.25 -9.89
C THR A 179 -4.39 -3.59 -10.88
N ILE A 180 -3.90 -3.12 -12.03
CA ILE A 180 -4.73 -2.58 -13.11
C ILE A 180 -5.69 -3.65 -13.62
N ILE A 181 -5.20 -4.83 -14.00
CA ILE A 181 -6.03 -5.92 -14.54
C ILE A 181 -7.06 -6.40 -13.52
N ALA A 182 -6.69 -6.55 -12.25
CA ALA A 182 -7.63 -6.87 -11.17
C ALA A 182 -8.66 -5.74 -10.92
N GLU A 183 -8.23 -4.51 -11.20
CA GLU A 183 -8.96 -3.25 -11.27
C GLU A 183 -10.14 -3.28 -12.24
N ILE A 184 -9.80 -3.45 -13.51
CA ILE A 184 -10.69 -3.08 -14.62
C ILE A 184 -10.99 -4.26 -15.54
N GLY A 185 -10.33 -5.39 -15.33
CA GLY A 185 -10.32 -6.50 -16.28
C GLY A 185 -9.60 -6.13 -17.56
N THR A 186 -9.81 -6.93 -18.61
CA THR A 186 -9.21 -6.74 -19.93
C THR A 186 -10.22 -6.28 -20.98
N ASP A 187 -11.53 -6.42 -20.70
CA ASP A 187 -12.62 -5.94 -21.54
C ASP A 187 -12.87 -4.44 -21.35
N MET A 188 -12.30 -3.62 -22.23
CA MET A 188 -12.45 -2.16 -22.19
C MET A 188 -13.80 -1.66 -22.74
N SER A 189 -14.64 -2.52 -23.35
CA SER A 189 -15.98 -2.13 -23.80
C SER A 189 -16.90 -1.68 -22.65
N ARG A 190 -16.54 -2.06 -21.41
CA ARG A 190 -17.18 -1.64 -20.17
C ARG A 190 -17.10 -0.13 -19.92
N PHE A 191 -16.14 0.54 -20.53
CA PHE A 191 -15.97 1.98 -20.44
C PHE A 191 -16.21 2.63 -21.81
N PRO A 192 -17.19 3.54 -21.95
CA PRO A 192 -17.45 4.19 -23.24
C PRO A 192 -16.27 4.98 -23.78
N SER A 193 -15.38 5.46 -22.89
CA SER A 193 -14.11 6.07 -23.28
C SER A 193 -13.12 6.07 -22.12
N ALA A 194 -11.85 6.35 -22.41
CA ALA A 194 -10.81 6.52 -21.39
C ALA A 194 -11.16 7.58 -20.32
N LYS A 195 -11.94 8.61 -20.68
CA LYS A 195 -12.42 9.62 -19.71
C LYS A 195 -13.37 9.03 -18.67
N HIS A 196 -14.19 8.05 -19.06
CA HIS A 196 -15.08 7.35 -18.14
C HIS A 196 -14.30 6.47 -17.19
N LEU A 197 -13.27 5.77 -17.69
CA LEU A 197 -12.36 5.01 -16.84
C LEU A 197 -11.63 5.93 -15.84
N ALA A 198 -11.07 7.05 -16.29
CA ALA A 198 -10.40 8.02 -15.42
C ALA A 198 -11.35 8.62 -14.37
N SER A 199 -12.61 8.87 -14.74
CA SER A 199 -13.64 9.32 -13.81
C SER A 199 -14.00 8.23 -12.78
N TRP A 200 -14.13 6.98 -13.22
CA TRP A 200 -14.43 5.84 -12.34
C TRP A 200 -13.29 5.53 -11.37
N ALA A 201 -12.05 5.58 -11.83
CA ALA A 201 -10.85 5.47 -11.00
C ALA A 201 -10.75 6.63 -10.00
N GLY A 202 -11.46 7.73 -10.25
CA GLY A 202 -11.39 8.94 -9.46
C GLY A 202 -10.05 9.64 -9.66
N GLY A 203 -9.62 9.80 -10.91
CA GLY A 203 -8.51 10.69 -11.31
C GLY A 203 -8.99 12.07 -11.77
N CYS A 204 -10.31 12.23 -12.01
CA CYS A 204 -10.89 13.47 -12.48
C CYS A 204 -11.27 14.43 -11.33
N PRO A 205 -11.06 15.76 -11.49
CA PRO A 205 -11.53 16.76 -10.54
C PRO A 205 -13.06 16.71 -10.36
N GLY A 206 -13.53 16.82 -9.13
CA GLY A 206 -14.96 16.88 -8.86
C GLY A 206 -15.60 18.18 -9.34
N ASN A 207 -16.90 18.14 -9.66
CA ASN A 207 -17.72 19.33 -9.90
C ASN A 207 -18.66 19.58 -8.72
N LYS A 208 -18.18 20.25 -7.66
CA LYS A 208 -19.04 20.75 -6.58
C LYS A 208 -19.42 22.20 -6.84
N GLN A 209 -20.69 22.40 -7.16
CA GLN A 209 -21.34 23.69 -7.22
C GLN A 209 -22.51 23.69 -6.25
N SER A 210 -22.65 24.75 -5.46
CA SER A 210 -23.80 24.94 -4.56
C SER A 210 -24.27 26.37 -4.65
N ALA A 211 -25.59 26.56 -4.80
CA ALA A 211 -26.23 27.87 -4.89
C ALA A 211 -25.54 28.85 -5.87
N GLY A 212 -25.08 28.35 -7.03
CA GLY A 212 -24.39 29.14 -8.06
C GLY A 212 -22.91 29.43 -7.79
N LYS A 213 -22.35 28.99 -6.66
CA LYS A 213 -20.92 29.14 -6.34
C LYS A 213 -20.16 27.84 -6.59
N ARG A 214 -19.01 27.93 -7.26
CA ARG A 214 -18.05 26.82 -7.39
C ARG A 214 -17.24 26.71 -6.11
N LEU A 215 -17.25 25.53 -5.49
CA LEU A 215 -16.51 25.26 -4.26
C LEU A 215 -15.10 24.74 -4.57
N LYS A 216 -14.21 24.70 -3.56
CA LYS A 216 -12.93 24.00 -3.67
C LYS A 216 -13.19 22.51 -3.93
N ASN A 217 -12.67 22.01 -5.04
CA ASN A 217 -12.87 20.63 -5.45
C ASN A 217 -11.52 19.92 -5.50
N GLY A 218 -11.42 18.83 -4.75
CA GLY A 218 -10.37 17.84 -4.94
C GLY A 218 -10.77 16.82 -6.00
N ILE A 219 -9.89 15.85 -6.17
CA ILE A 219 -10.15 14.64 -6.93
C ILE A 219 -11.38 13.92 -6.35
N THR A 220 -12.17 13.28 -7.21
CA THR A 220 -13.37 12.52 -6.82
C THR A 220 -13.04 11.27 -6.01
N LYS A 221 -14.02 10.78 -5.23
CA LYS A 221 -13.94 9.44 -4.62
C LYS A 221 -14.11 8.42 -5.75
N GLY A 222 -13.08 7.66 -6.04
CA GLY A 222 -13.09 6.56 -7.01
C GLY A 222 -12.38 5.34 -6.44
N ASN A 223 -11.84 4.50 -7.32
CA ASN A 223 -11.13 3.28 -6.92
C ASN A 223 -9.78 3.60 -6.23
N PRO A 224 -9.64 3.37 -4.90
CA PRO A 224 -8.42 3.74 -4.18
C PRO A 224 -7.23 2.82 -4.46
N TYR A 225 -7.46 1.64 -5.03
CA TYR A 225 -6.41 0.69 -5.38
C TYR A 225 -5.82 1.06 -6.73
N LEU A 226 -6.66 1.29 -7.74
CA LEU A 226 -6.22 1.73 -9.06
C LEU A 226 -5.56 3.11 -9.03
N ARG A 227 -6.04 4.03 -8.19
CA ARG A 227 -5.44 5.37 -8.02
C ARG A 227 -4.07 5.34 -7.35
N ALA A 228 -3.75 4.27 -6.63
CA ALA A 228 -2.47 4.13 -5.93
C ALA A 228 -1.40 3.43 -6.79
N VAL A 229 -1.75 3.01 -8.00
CA VAL A 229 -0.83 2.50 -9.02
C VAL A 229 -0.17 3.68 -9.72
#